data_AF-A0A034VQ98-F1
#
_entry.id   AF-A0A034VQ98-F1
#
_cell.length_a   1.000
_cell.length_b   1.000
_cell.length_c   1.000
_cell.angle_alpha   90.00
_cell.angle_beta   90.00
_cell.angle_gamma   90.00
#
_symmetry.space_group_name_H-M   'P 1'
#
loop_
_entity.id
_entity.type
_entity.pdbx_description
1 polymer ?
#
loop_
_entity_poly.entity_id
_entity_poly.type
_entity_poly.pdbx_seq_one_letter_code
_entity_poly.pdbx_strand_id
1 'polypeptide(L)'
;GMKPIADMKLSQTIATGYNPQLVSWNGQTFWQRYNNYEYADYGFPATIDEIFKVTNGIYELADTGVYRRENGTLHDLHQLEAQQDFFNILHGNVNALTPYNQQTYWFYSFMYLAQIEYEQFYKVGPHVLANFETALRDPLFYSLMQHKVLDMWNRYMRNLPAYTRQDLLAVGIEVKSAAISPLKTYFDYADIDLSNLLLDKDSPFDNRKGIYARQQRFQHKPFNYTLHIQADGPAKIRIQTFLAPKYDEHGALLSLSKNRENFLEINRVVMKIKAGLNIVELLSHNYLVSTKRMTYSEMCDIVDAAMSERLEIPKSMRQTSERFNLPRGNKQGFPVQLVFVVGSADEERAYGFPFDRQIEHEYVFQVPNVFFMDTMIYHVDHKENNEEYVKGYANFGQFDENYWKIK
;
A
#
# COMPACT_ATOMS: atom_id res chain seq x y z
N GLY A 1 13.70 -15.11 -0.41
CA GLY A 1 13.12 -16.31 0.23
C GLY A 1 11.60 -16.40 0.11
N MET A 2 10.89 -15.33 -0.29
CA MET A 2 9.49 -15.46 -0.73
C MET A 2 9.48 -15.50 -2.26
N LYS A 3 8.64 -16.38 -2.82
CA LYS A 3 8.39 -16.45 -4.27
C LYS A 3 7.47 -15.28 -4.68
N PRO A 4 7.44 -14.90 -5.97
CA PRO A 4 6.42 -13.99 -6.47
C PRO A 4 5.00 -14.43 -6.10
N ILE A 5 4.08 -13.48 -6.06
CA ILE A 5 2.65 -13.74 -5.80
C ILE A 5 2.15 -14.71 -6.87
N ALA A 6 1.59 -15.85 -6.46
CA ALA A 6 1.03 -16.83 -7.40
C ALA A 6 -0.26 -16.31 -8.04
N ASP A 7 -0.44 -16.58 -9.34
CA ASP A 7 -1.71 -16.33 -10.03
C ASP A 7 -2.81 -17.26 -9.50
N MET A 8 -4.01 -16.71 -9.35
CA MET A 8 -5.21 -17.48 -9.08
C MET A 8 -5.95 -17.72 -10.39
N LYS A 9 -6.13 -18.99 -10.74
CA LYS A 9 -6.98 -19.41 -11.84
C LYS A 9 -8.26 -19.94 -11.23
N LEU A 10 -9.37 -19.22 -11.39
CA LEU A 10 -10.66 -19.57 -10.74
C LEU A 10 -11.18 -20.95 -11.17
N SER A 11 -10.75 -21.43 -12.35
CA SER A 11 -11.02 -22.79 -12.86
C SER A 11 -10.09 -23.87 -12.31
N GLN A 12 -9.17 -23.53 -11.41
CA GLN A 12 -8.20 -24.46 -10.85
C GLN A 12 -8.18 -24.40 -9.33
N THR A 13 -7.69 -25.47 -8.73
CA THR A 13 -7.47 -25.58 -7.29
C THR A 13 -6.50 -24.51 -6.79
N ILE A 14 -6.90 -23.76 -5.77
CA ILE A 14 -6.07 -22.76 -5.08
C ILE A 14 -5.30 -23.44 -3.95
N ALA A 15 -3.98 -23.56 -4.11
CA ALA A 15 -3.13 -24.26 -3.15
C ALA A 15 -3.15 -23.62 -1.74
N THR A 16 -3.20 -22.29 -1.65
CA THR A 16 -3.04 -21.54 -0.40
C THR A 16 -4.38 -21.31 0.30
N GLY A 17 -4.61 -22.03 1.40
CA GLY A 17 -5.70 -21.77 2.33
C GLY A 17 -5.45 -20.56 3.23
N TYR A 18 -6.46 -20.19 4.02
CA TYR A 18 -6.38 -19.13 5.01
C TYR A 18 -7.37 -19.39 6.15
N ASN A 19 -6.88 -19.41 7.40
CA ASN A 19 -7.71 -19.45 8.61
C ASN A 19 -7.65 -18.07 9.30
N PRO A 20 -8.74 -17.28 9.29
CA PRO A 20 -8.76 -15.94 9.87
C PRO A 20 -8.51 -15.90 11.38
N GLN A 21 -8.91 -16.95 12.11
CA GLN A 21 -9.00 -16.94 13.58
C GLN A 21 -9.79 -15.72 14.13
N LEU A 22 -10.85 -15.32 13.41
CA LEU A 22 -11.71 -14.20 13.78
C LEU A 22 -13.13 -14.69 14.12
N VAL A 23 -13.74 -13.99 15.07
CA VAL A 23 -15.15 -14.14 15.43
C VAL A 23 -15.80 -12.77 15.31
N SER A 24 -16.93 -12.71 14.62
CA SER A 24 -17.73 -11.49 14.49
C SER A 24 -18.38 -11.15 15.83
N TRP A 25 -18.81 -9.89 15.99
CA TRP A 25 -19.46 -9.39 17.21
C TRP A 25 -20.72 -10.21 17.60
N ASN A 26 -21.40 -10.78 16.61
CA ASN A 26 -22.59 -11.63 16.80
C ASN A 26 -22.26 -13.10 17.15
N GLY A 27 -20.98 -13.42 17.39
CA GLY A 27 -20.52 -14.77 17.73
C GLY A 27 -20.27 -15.71 16.55
N GLN A 28 -20.56 -15.29 15.31
CA GLN A 28 -20.27 -16.10 14.13
C GLN A 28 -18.78 -16.10 13.81
N THR A 29 -18.20 -17.28 13.63
CA THR A 29 -16.81 -17.43 13.19
C THR A 29 -16.67 -17.03 11.72
N PHE A 30 -15.58 -16.36 11.38
CA PHE A 30 -15.24 -16.08 9.99
C PHE A 30 -15.00 -17.39 9.23
N TRP A 31 -15.44 -17.45 7.99
CA TRP A 31 -15.21 -18.62 7.14
C TRP A 31 -13.72 -18.84 6.88
N GLN A 32 -13.31 -20.11 6.81
CA GLN A 32 -11.94 -20.53 6.57
C GLN A 32 -11.81 -21.22 5.22
N ARG A 33 -10.74 -20.90 4.48
CA ARG A 33 -10.37 -21.58 3.24
C ARG A 33 -9.33 -22.65 3.54
N TYR A 34 -9.62 -23.91 3.24
CA TYR A 34 -8.62 -24.98 3.36
C TYR A 34 -7.56 -24.87 2.26
N ASN A 35 -6.40 -25.51 2.47
CA ASN A 35 -5.41 -25.65 1.41
C ASN A 35 -5.99 -26.50 0.27
N ASN A 36 -5.57 -26.22 -0.96
CA ASN A 36 -6.06 -26.87 -2.17
C ASN A 36 -7.58 -26.74 -2.33
N TYR A 37 -8.11 -25.53 -2.14
CA TYR A 37 -9.54 -25.26 -2.27
C TYR A 37 -9.95 -25.13 -3.74
N GLU A 38 -11.03 -25.81 -4.14
CA GLU A 38 -11.49 -25.85 -5.52
C GLU A 38 -12.72 -24.94 -5.74
N TYR A 39 -12.49 -23.75 -6.30
CA TYR A 39 -13.57 -22.81 -6.61
C TYR A 39 -14.47 -23.28 -7.76
N ALA A 40 -14.04 -24.24 -8.58
CA ALA A 40 -14.84 -24.78 -9.67
C ALA A 40 -16.00 -25.66 -9.16
N ASP A 41 -15.75 -26.48 -8.14
CA ASP A 41 -16.74 -27.41 -7.57
C ASP A 41 -17.74 -26.72 -6.64
N TYR A 42 -17.30 -25.68 -5.94
CA TYR A 42 -18.09 -24.94 -4.94
C TYR A 42 -18.45 -23.51 -5.40
N GLY A 43 -18.17 -23.19 -6.66
CA GLY A 43 -18.35 -21.85 -7.20
C GLY A 43 -19.80 -21.50 -7.51
N PHE A 44 -20.04 -20.21 -7.74
CA PHE A 44 -21.33 -19.69 -8.18
C PHE A 44 -21.26 -19.37 -9.69
N PRO A 45 -21.81 -20.21 -10.58
CA PRO A 45 -21.70 -20.01 -12.02
C PRO A 45 -22.22 -18.65 -12.49
N ALA A 46 -23.35 -18.19 -11.97
CA ALA A 46 -23.87 -16.87 -12.31
C ALA A 46 -22.91 -15.73 -11.92
N THR A 47 -22.20 -15.88 -10.78
CA THR A 47 -21.21 -14.87 -10.34
C THR A 47 -19.96 -14.91 -11.21
N ILE A 48 -19.46 -16.10 -11.57
CA ILE A 48 -18.26 -16.21 -12.42
C ILE A 48 -18.51 -15.67 -13.83
N ASP A 49 -19.71 -15.89 -14.37
CA ASP A 49 -20.13 -15.38 -15.67
C ASP A 49 -20.12 -13.84 -15.68
N GLU A 50 -20.63 -13.20 -14.63
CA GLU A 50 -20.57 -11.73 -14.50
C GLU A 50 -19.14 -11.22 -14.32
N ILE A 51 -18.27 -11.92 -13.57
CA ILE A 51 -16.84 -11.58 -13.49
C ILE A 51 -16.22 -11.61 -14.89
N PHE A 52 -16.42 -12.67 -15.66
CA PHE A 52 -15.86 -12.79 -17.00
C PHE A 52 -16.41 -11.75 -17.96
N LYS A 53 -17.72 -11.49 -17.93
CA LYS A 53 -18.37 -10.48 -18.75
C LYS A 53 -17.80 -9.08 -18.48
N VAL A 54 -17.69 -8.68 -17.21
CA VAL A 54 -17.11 -7.38 -16.83
C VAL A 54 -15.63 -7.31 -17.22
N THR A 55 -14.86 -8.37 -16.94
CA THR A 55 -13.43 -8.44 -17.27
C THR A 55 -13.21 -8.30 -18.78
N ASN A 56 -13.97 -9.03 -19.59
CA ASN A 56 -13.88 -8.99 -21.04
C ASN A 56 -14.24 -7.61 -21.60
N GLY A 57 -15.26 -6.96 -21.05
CA GLY A 57 -15.61 -5.58 -21.43
C GLY A 57 -14.49 -4.58 -21.12
N ILE A 58 -13.85 -4.70 -19.96
CA ILE A 58 -12.69 -3.85 -19.60
C ILE A 58 -11.51 -4.14 -20.53
N TYR A 59 -11.24 -5.41 -20.86
CA TYR A 59 -10.20 -5.79 -21.81
C TYR A 59 -10.45 -5.24 -23.22
N GLU A 60 -11.69 -5.31 -23.71
CA GLU A 60 -12.06 -4.76 -25.01
C GLU A 60 -11.83 -3.24 -25.04
N LEU A 61 -12.25 -2.52 -24.00
CA LEU A 61 -11.98 -1.08 -23.88
C LEU A 61 -10.49 -0.77 -23.79
N ALA A 62 -9.73 -1.56 -23.03
CA ALA A 62 -8.28 -1.40 -22.89
C ALA A 62 -7.57 -1.59 -24.23
N ASP A 63 -7.98 -2.58 -25.03
CA ASP A 63 -7.35 -2.91 -26.31
C ASP A 63 -7.74 -1.97 -27.44
N THR A 64 -9.03 -1.61 -27.51
CA THR A 64 -9.54 -0.80 -28.62
C THR A 64 -9.38 0.70 -28.36
N GLY A 65 -9.40 1.13 -27.10
CA GLY A 65 -9.44 2.53 -26.71
C GLY A 65 -10.78 3.23 -27.04
N VAL A 66 -11.74 2.55 -27.69
CA VAL A 66 -12.94 3.19 -28.21
C VAL A 66 -14.08 3.12 -27.20
N TYR A 67 -14.37 4.23 -26.54
CA TYR A 67 -15.55 4.39 -25.71
C TYR A 67 -16.67 5.11 -26.45
N ARG A 68 -17.85 4.50 -26.55
CA ARG A 68 -19.04 5.15 -27.13
C ARG A 68 -19.88 5.79 -26.04
N ARG A 69 -20.03 7.12 -26.07
CA ARG A 69 -20.90 7.88 -25.17
C ARG A 69 -22.38 7.69 -25.54
N GLU A 70 -23.28 7.97 -24.60
CA GLU A 70 -24.73 7.86 -24.81
C GLU A 70 -25.24 8.72 -25.98
N ASN A 71 -24.63 9.88 -26.19
CA ASN A 71 -24.93 10.77 -27.31
C ASN A 71 -24.40 10.28 -28.68
N GLY A 72 -23.79 9.09 -28.74
CA GLY A 72 -23.24 8.48 -29.95
C GLY A 72 -21.81 8.91 -30.32
N THR A 73 -21.21 9.86 -29.59
CA THR A 73 -19.83 10.30 -29.85
C THR A 73 -18.80 9.27 -29.37
N LEU A 74 -17.66 9.21 -30.06
CA LEU A 74 -16.54 8.35 -29.68
C LEU A 74 -15.56 9.14 -28.81
N HIS A 75 -15.08 8.49 -27.76
CA HIS A 75 -14.06 8.99 -26.86
C HIS A 75 -12.90 8.01 -26.85
N ASP A 76 -11.73 8.51 -27.26
CA ASP A 76 -10.50 7.73 -27.32
C ASP A 76 -9.81 7.71 -25.96
N LEU A 77 -9.73 6.52 -25.37
CA LEU A 77 -9.14 6.28 -24.06
C LEU A 77 -7.61 6.15 -24.11
N HIS A 78 -6.99 5.97 -25.28
CA HIS A 78 -5.52 5.86 -25.43
C HIS A 78 -4.80 7.22 -25.41
N GLN A 79 -5.50 8.26 -24.97
CA GLN A 79 -4.95 9.59 -24.72
C GLN A 79 -4.51 9.71 -23.25
N LEU A 80 -3.47 10.50 -22.98
CA LEU A 80 -2.92 10.67 -21.62
C LEU A 80 -3.94 11.30 -20.66
N GLU A 81 -4.76 12.20 -21.18
CA GLU A 81 -5.81 12.90 -20.45
C GLU A 81 -6.96 11.97 -20.07
N ALA A 82 -7.14 10.87 -20.81
CA ALA A 82 -8.20 9.88 -20.58
C ALA A 82 -7.81 8.79 -19.55
N GLN A 83 -6.59 8.84 -19.00
CA GLN A 83 -6.12 7.89 -17.99
C GLN A 83 -7.04 7.84 -16.76
N GLN A 84 -7.52 9.00 -16.31
CA GLN A 84 -8.45 9.10 -15.18
C GLN A 84 -9.83 8.49 -15.50
N ASP A 85 -10.29 8.62 -16.74
CA ASP A 85 -11.56 8.05 -17.20
C ASP A 85 -11.48 6.52 -17.22
N PHE A 86 -10.38 5.95 -17.75
CA PHE A 86 -10.16 4.49 -17.72
C PHE A 86 -10.06 3.96 -16.29
N PHE A 87 -9.35 4.67 -15.39
CA PHE A 87 -9.30 4.32 -13.97
C PHE A 87 -10.71 4.27 -13.35
N ASN A 88 -11.55 5.27 -13.66
CA ASN A 88 -12.92 5.31 -13.13
C ASN A 88 -13.79 4.16 -13.67
N ILE A 89 -13.64 3.81 -14.96
CA ILE A 89 -14.31 2.66 -15.59
C ILE A 89 -13.89 1.35 -14.91
N LEU A 90 -12.59 1.10 -14.76
CA LEU A 90 -12.06 -0.11 -14.13
C LEU A 90 -12.59 -0.28 -12.69
N HIS A 91 -12.69 0.81 -11.95
CA HIS A 91 -13.26 0.81 -10.61
C HIS A 91 -14.79 0.74 -10.58
N GLY A 92 -15.46 1.11 -11.67
CA GLY A 92 -16.92 1.26 -11.74
C GLY A 92 -17.46 2.28 -10.75
N ASN A 93 -16.69 3.34 -10.47
CA ASN A 93 -17.06 4.34 -9.46
C ASN A 93 -18.06 5.38 -10.01
N VAL A 94 -18.56 6.27 -9.15
CA VAL A 94 -19.56 7.31 -9.51
C VAL A 94 -19.08 8.32 -10.54
N ASN A 95 -17.75 8.42 -10.74
CA ASN A 95 -17.12 9.29 -11.73
C ASN A 95 -16.81 8.55 -13.04
N ALA A 96 -17.20 7.28 -13.17
CA ALA A 96 -17.07 6.56 -14.43
C ALA A 96 -17.95 7.20 -15.51
N LEU A 97 -17.51 7.11 -16.76
CA LEU A 97 -18.26 7.66 -17.90
C LEU A 97 -19.69 7.06 -17.99
N THR A 98 -19.85 5.80 -17.59
CA THR A 98 -21.14 5.17 -17.28
C THR A 98 -21.04 4.53 -15.90
N PRO A 99 -21.59 5.16 -14.84
CA PRO A 99 -21.55 4.63 -13.49
C PRO A 99 -22.33 3.32 -13.34
N TYR A 100 -21.77 2.36 -12.60
CA TYR A 100 -22.49 1.18 -12.16
C TYR A 100 -23.05 1.43 -10.77
N ASN A 101 -24.32 1.06 -10.53
CA ASN A 101 -24.94 1.30 -9.23
C ASN A 101 -24.32 0.43 -8.13
N GLN A 102 -24.14 -0.88 -8.36
CA GLN A 102 -23.63 -1.83 -7.33
C GLN A 102 -22.86 -3.05 -7.90
N GLN A 103 -22.87 -3.23 -9.23
CA GLN A 103 -22.41 -4.45 -9.91
C GLN A 103 -21.04 -4.26 -10.57
N THR A 104 -20.06 -3.85 -9.76
CA THR A 104 -18.69 -3.60 -10.23
C THR A 104 -17.88 -4.90 -10.27
N TYR A 105 -16.76 -4.88 -10.99
CA TYR A 105 -15.77 -5.96 -10.94
C TYR A 105 -15.37 -6.29 -9.49
N TRP A 106 -15.19 -5.27 -8.66
CA TRP A 106 -14.84 -5.40 -7.24
C TRP A 106 -15.88 -6.17 -6.46
N PHE A 107 -17.16 -5.82 -6.64
CA PHE A 107 -18.27 -6.49 -5.97
C PHE A 107 -18.30 -7.98 -6.31
N TYR A 108 -18.35 -8.33 -7.61
CA TYR A 108 -18.42 -9.72 -8.04
C TYR A 108 -17.19 -10.53 -7.61
N SER A 109 -15.99 -9.97 -7.77
CA SER A 109 -14.75 -10.68 -7.42
C SER A 109 -14.65 -10.95 -5.92
N PHE A 110 -14.95 -9.97 -5.08
CA PHE A 110 -14.89 -10.18 -3.63
C PHE A 110 -15.98 -11.12 -3.13
N MET A 111 -17.21 -11.04 -3.66
CA MET A 111 -18.27 -11.99 -3.33
C MET A 111 -17.90 -13.43 -3.72
N TYR A 112 -17.42 -13.63 -4.95
CA TYR A 112 -16.99 -14.94 -5.41
C TYR A 112 -15.87 -15.53 -4.55
N LEU A 113 -14.82 -14.75 -4.29
CA LEU A 113 -13.69 -15.19 -3.46
C LEU A 113 -14.09 -15.44 -2.00
N ALA A 114 -15.06 -14.68 -1.49
CA ALA A 114 -15.64 -14.86 -0.16
C ALA A 114 -16.64 -16.01 -0.07
N GLN A 115 -16.86 -16.75 -1.17
CA GLN A 115 -17.84 -17.83 -1.26
C GLN A 115 -19.27 -17.36 -0.96
N ILE A 116 -19.61 -16.20 -1.53
CA ILE A 116 -20.94 -15.59 -1.48
C ILE A 116 -21.47 -15.49 -2.90
N GLU A 117 -22.67 -16.04 -3.14
CA GLU A 117 -23.40 -15.79 -4.38
C GLU A 117 -23.86 -14.33 -4.40
N TYR A 118 -23.59 -13.61 -5.50
CA TYR A 118 -23.89 -12.17 -5.57
C TYR A 118 -25.38 -11.86 -5.37
N GLU A 119 -26.29 -12.76 -5.78
CA GLU A 119 -27.74 -12.62 -5.59
C GLU A 119 -28.16 -12.76 -4.12
N GLN A 120 -27.29 -13.34 -3.28
CA GLN A 120 -27.53 -13.58 -1.87
C GLN A 120 -26.72 -12.65 -0.96
N PHE A 121 -26.22 -11.52 -1.49
CA PHE A 121 -25.34 -10.59 -0.75
C PHE A 121 -25.94 -10.04 0.56
N TYR A 122 -27.26 -10.14 0.75
CA TYR A 122 -27.97 -9.74 1.97
C TYR A 122 -28.06 -10.86 3.04
N LYS A 123 -27.58 -12.08 2.75
CA LYS A 123 -27.58 -13.25 3.65
C LYS A 123 -26.18 -13.85 3.78
N VAL A 124 -25.21 -13.02 4.14
CA VAL A 124 -23.80 -13.41 4.14
C VAL A 124 -23.27 -13.69 5.54
N GLY A 125 -22.50 -14.77 5.66
CA GLY A 125 -21.66 -15.00 6.84
C GLY A 125 -20.41 -14.09 6.81
N PRO A 126 -19.74 -13.90 7.96
CA PRO A 126 -18.52 -13.10 8.00
C PRO A 126 -17.39 -13.75 7.20
N HIS A 127 -16.77 -12.97 6.31
CA HIS A 127 -15.60 -13.38 5.53
C HIS A 127 -14.57 -12.23 5.49
N VAL A 128 -13.28 -12.56 5.53
CA VAL A 128 -12.21 -11.55 5.60
C VAL A 128 -12.12 -10.70 4.33
N LEU A 129 -12.37 -11.30 3.17
CA LEU A 129 -12.43 -10.61 1.87
C LEU A 129 -13.70 -9.77 1.66
N ALA A 130 -14.70 -9.88 2.53
CA ALA A 130 -15.94 -9.10 2.43
C ALA A 130 -15.87 -7.74 3.16
N ASN A 131 -14.74 -7.43 3.82
CA ASN A 131 -14.54 -6.19 4.57
C ASN A 131 -13.14 -5.61 4.29
N PHE A 132 -13.04 -4.31 4.02
CA PHE A 132 -11.76 -3.66 3.70
C PHE A 132 -10.74 -3.76 4.84
N GLU A 133 -11.22 -3.73 6.09
CA GLU A 133 -10.42 -3.80 7.31
C GLU A 133 -9.71 -5.16 7.49
N THR A 134 -10.25 -6.22 6.87
CA THR A 134 -9.72 -7.58 6.99
C THR A 134 -9.21 -8.17 5.68
N ALA A 135 -9.53 -7.58 4.52
CA ALA A 135 -9.21 -8.14 3.22
C ALA A 135 -7.70 -8.36 3.01
N LEU A 136 -6.86 -7.43 3.47
CA LEU A 136 -5.40 -7.52 3.39
C LEU A 136 -4.80 -8.70 4.17
N ARG A 137 -5.57 -9.38 5.03
CA ARG A 137 -5.07 -10.53 5.79
C ARG A 137 -5.00 -11.81 4.96
N ASP A 138 -5.80 -11.92 3.91
CA ASP A 138 -5.89 -13.11 3.07
C ASP A 138 -4.94 -13.01 1.86
N PRO A 139 -4.05 -13.98 1.62
CA PRO A 139 -3.18 -14.02 0.45
C PRO A 139 -3.92 -13.85 -0.90
N LEU A 140 -5.18 -14.29 -1.00
CA LEU A 140 -5.95 -14.14 -2.25
C LEU A 140 -6.24 -12.69 -2.63
N PHE A 141 -6.28 -11.77 -1.67
CA PHE A 141 -6.37 -10.36 -1.98
C PHE A 141 -5.23 -9.94 -2.90
N TYR A 142 -4.01 -10.33 -2.57
CA TYR A 142 -2.81 -9.97 -3.34
C TYR A 142 -2.79 -10.65 -4.71
N SER A 143 -3.26 -11.90 -4.82
CA SER A 143 -3.40 -12.57 -6.11
C SER A 143 -4.44 -11.89 -7.01
N LEU A 144 -5.59 -11.50 -6.47
CA LEU A 144 -6.61 -10.72 -7.19
C LEU A 144 -6.05 -9.38 -7.68
N MET A 145 -5.35 -8.65 -6.80
CA MET A 145 -4.77 -7.36 -7.16
C MET A 145 -3.71 -7.52 -8.25
N GLN A 146 -2.73 -8.41 -8.04
CA GLN A 146 -1.59 -8.57 -8.94
C GLN A 146 -1.99 -9.08 -10.33
N HIS A 147 -2.85 -10.10 -10.39
CA HIS A 147 -3.03 -10.87 -11.61
C HIS A 147 -4.34 -10.61 -12.33
N LYS A 148 -5.24 -9.82 -11.75
CA LYS A 148 -6.52 -9.48 -12.38
C LYS A 148 -6.71 -7.97 -12.47
N VAL A 149 -6.68 -7.27 -11.32
CA VAL A 149 -6.90 -5.81 -11.31
C VAL A 149 -5.76 -5.08 -11.99
N LEU A 150 -4.52 -5.32 -11.56
CA LEU A 150 -3.34 -4.71 -12.18
C LEU A 150 -3.12 -5.23 -13.59
N ASP A 151 -3.53 -6.45 -13.94
CA ASP A 151 -3.47 -6.92 -15.33
C ASP A 151 -4.37 -6.08 -16.25
N MET A 152 -5.63 -5.83 -15.88
CA MET A 152 -6.53 -4.94 -16.62
C MET A 152 -5.98 -3.52 -16.76
N TRP A 153 -5.45 -2.96 -15.67
CA TRP A 153 -4.82 -1.64 -15.68
C TRP A 153 -3.57 -1.60 -16.57
N ASN A 154 -2.67 -2.57 -16.39
CA ASN A 154 -1.43 -2.64 -17.14
C ASN A 154 -1.70 -2.86 -18.61
N ARG A 155 -2.70 -3.67 -19.00
CA ARG A 155 -3.13 -3.87 -20.39
C ARG A 155 -3.49 -2.55 -21.05
N TYR A 156 -4.25 -1.69 -20.37
CA TYR A 156 -4.53 -0.33 -20.82
C TYR A 156 -3.26 0.51 -20.94
N MET A 157 -2.44 0.54 -19.89
CA MET A 157 -1.22 1.36 -19.83
C MET A 157 -0.18 1.00 -20.91
N ARG A 158 -0.21 -0.21 -21.50
CA ARG A 158 0.69 -0.58 -22.62
C ARG A 158 0.39 0.18 -23.91
N ASN A 159 -0.80 0.75 -24.04
CA ASN A 159 -1.20 1.53 -25.22
C ASN A 159 -0.80 3.01 -25.11
N LEU A 160 -0.31 3.44 -23.94
CA LEU A 160 0.18 4.81 -23.75
C LEU A 160 1.67 4.90 -24.14
N PRO A 161 2.10 6.03 -24.74
CA PRO A 161 3.48 6.19 -25.16
C PRO A 161 4.45 6.16 -23.97
N ALA A 162 5.53 5.40 -24.13
CA ALA A 162 6.66 5.39 -23.22
C ALA A 162 7.32 6.78 -23.14
N TYR A 163 7.91 7.10 -21.99
CA TYR A 163 8.63 8.36 -21.84
C TYR A 163 9.89 8.39 -22.72
N THR A 164 10.05 9.50 -23.43
CA THR A 164 11.29 9.82 -24.11
C THR A 164 12.31 10.40 -23.13
N ARG A 165 13.58 10.44 -23.54
CA ARG A 165 14.62 11.13 -22.76
C ARG A 165 14.27 12.59 -22.48
N GLN A 166 13.59 13.26 -23.41
CA GLN A 166 13.20 14.67 -23.27
C GLN A 166 12.09 14.84 -22.22
N ASP A 167 11.18 13.88 -22.11
CA ASP A 167 10.11 13.91 -21.10
C ASP A 167 10.65 13.78 -19.67
N LEU A 168 11.77 13.06 -19.50
CA LEU A 168 12.43 12.84 -18.22
C LEU A 168 13.46 13.92 -17.86
N LEU A 169 13.96 14.66 -18.84
CA LEU A 169 15.01 15.65 -18.66
C LEU A 169 14.48 16.90 -17.95
N ALA A 170 15.01 17.18 -16.76
CA ALA A 170 14.83 18.47 -16.11
C ALA A 170 16.01 19.39 -16.48
N VAL A 171 15.78 20.32 -17.40
CA VAL A 171 16.82 21.19 -17.94
C VAL A 171 17.44 22.05 -16.82
N GLY A 172 18.78 22.07 -16.78
CA GLY A 172 19.55 22.85 -15.81
C GLY A 172 19.52 22.30 -14.38
N ILE A 173 19.09 21.04 -14.19
CA ILE A 173 19.16 20.34 -12.90
C ILE A 173 19.98 19.06 -13.09
N GLU A 174 20.96 18.85 -12.20
CA GLU A 174 21.80 17.65 -12.19
C GLU A 174 22.01 17.15 -10.76
N VAL A 175 21.79 15.85 -10.55
CA VAL A 175 22.12 15.16 -9.30
C VAL A 175 23.55 14.62 -9.41
N LYS A 176 24.50 15.31 -8.78
CA LYS A 176 25.93 14.95 -8.81
C LYS A 176 26.23 13.71 -7.99
N SER A 177 25.58 13.57 -6.85
CA SER A 177 25.72 12.39 -5.98
C SER A 177 24.54 12.27 -5.02
N ALA A 178 24.24 11.04 -4.61
CA ALA A 178 23.32 10.75 -3.52
C ALA A 178 23.97 9.78 -2.53
N ALA A 179 23.68 9.96 -1.25
CA ALA A 179 24.04 9.05 -0.17
C ALA A 179 22.85 8.82 0.74
N ILE A 180 22.83 7.66 1.40
CA ILE A 180 21.81 7.29 2.37
C ILE A 180 22.46 6.68 3.60
N SER A 181 21.96 7.01 4.79
CA SER A 181 22.40 6.33 6.01
C SER A 181 21.90 4.88 6.05
N PRO A 182 22.49 4.00 6.87
CA PRO A 182 22.12 2.58 6.93
C PRO A 182 20.63 2.33 7.16
N LEU A 183 20.01 1.50 6.31
CA LEU A 183 18.61 1.12 6.41
C LEU A 183 18.46 -0.07 7.36
N LYS A 184 17.75 0.12 8.48
CA LYS A 184 17.57 -0.90 9.51
C LYS A 184 16.11 -1.08 9.88
N THR A 185 15.64 -2.30 9.76
CA THR A 185 14.28 -2.72 10.12
C THR A 185 14.31 -3.57 11.38
N TYR A 186 13.22 -3.59 12.14
CA TYR A 186 13.08 -4.34 13.38
C TYR A 186 11.58 -4.56 13.71
N PHE A 187 11.30 -5.38 14.70
CA PHE A 187 9.98 -5.46 15.33
C PHE A 187 10.01 -4.71 16.65
N ASP A 188 8.95 -3.96 16.95
CA ASP A 188 8.76 -3.25 18.20
C ASP A 188 7.39 -3.58 18.79
N TYR A 189 7.23 -3.43 20.10
CA TYR A 189 5.96 -3.65 20.76
C TYR A 189 5.06 -2.41 20.64
N ALA A 190 3.81 -2.63 20.24
CA ALA A 190 2.78 -1.62 20.26
C ALA A 190 1.56 -2.11 21.04
N ASP A 191 1.05 -1.25 21.91
CA ASP A 191 -0.17 -1.51 22.65
C ASP A 191 -1.37 -1.00 21.83
N ILE A 192 -2.40 -1.82 21.71
CA ILE A 192 -3.64 -1.57 20.99
C ILE A 192 -4.74 -1.49 22.03
N ASP A 193 -5.38 -0.34 22.14
CA ASP A 193 -6.53 -0.14 23.01
C ASP A 193 -7.76 -0.91 22.49
N LEU A 194 -8.27 -1.81 23.33
CA LEU A 194 -9.42 -2.66 23.10
C LEU A 194 -10.59 -2.32 24.02
N SER A 195 -10.55 -1.19 24.72
CA SER A 195 -11.55 -0.82 25.72
C SER A 195 -12.97 -0.73 25.14
N ASN A 196 -13.09 -0.43 23.83
CA ASN A 196 -14.37 -0.46 23.12
C ASN A 196 -15.06 -1.84 23.10
N LEU A 197 -14.32 -2.95 23.27
CA LEU A 197 -14.91 -4.29 23.33
C LEU A 197 -15.72 -4.54 24.61
N LEU A 198 -15.59 -3.66 25.61
CA LEU A 198 -16.24 -3.80 26.92
C LEU A 198 -17.48 -2.91 27.08
N LEU A 199 -17.63 -1.89 26.24
CA LEU A 199 -18.70 -0.90 26.36
C LEU A 199 -20.11 -1.52 26.26
N ASP A 200 -20.23 -2.67 25.59
CA ASP A 200 -21.52 -3.33 25.38
C ASP A 200 -21.92 -4.35 26.46
N LYS A 201 -21.02 -4.73 27.39
CA LYS A 201 -21.27 -5.90 28.24
C LYS A 201 -21.49 -5.65 29.72
N ASP A 202 -21.00 -4.56 30.31
CA ASP A 202 -21.19 -4.32 31.74
C ASP A 202 -21.28 -2.82 32.10
N SER A 203 -22.35 -2.47 32.81
CA SER A 203 -22.40 -1.26 33.64
C SER A 203 -22.11 -1.64 35.10
N PRO A 204 -21.35 -0.85 35.88
CA PRO A 204 -20.60 0.33 35.46
C PRO A 204 -19.17 -0.10 35.14
N PHE A 205 -18.81 -0.21 33.86
CA PHE A 205 -17.41 -0.27 33.49
C PHE A 205 -16.73 1.00 34.00
N ASP A 206 -15.74 0.84 34.88
CA ASP A 206 -14.91 1.96 35.35
C ASP A 206 -14.12 2.46 34.15
N ASN A 207 -14.53 3.61 33.61
CA ASN A 207 -13.87 4.28 32.49
C ASN A 207 -12.40 4.66 32.75
N ARG A 208 -11.89 4.42 33.97
CA ARG A 208 -10.47 4.51 34.33
C ARG A 208 -9.68 3.23 34.05
N LYS A 209 -10.32 2.11 33.71
CA LYS A 209 -9.64 0.85 33.34
C LYS A 209 -9.59 0.74 31.81
N GLY A 210 -8.40 0.52 31.27
CA GLY A 210 -8.21 0.24 29.84
C GLY A 210 -7.82 -1.21 29.60
N ILE A 211 -8.34 -1.83 28.53
CA ILE A 211 -7.82 -3.11 28.04
C ILE A 211 -6.89 -2.83 26.87
N TYR A 212 -5.67 -3.38 26.93
CA TYR A 212 -4.70 -3.26 25.86
C TYR A 212 -4.25 -4.63 25.38
N ALA A 213 -4.21 -4.83 24.06
CA ALA A 213 -3.51 -5.94 23.44
C ALA A 213 -2.12 -5.48 22.99
N ARG A 214 -1.08 -6.22 23.40
CA ARG A 214 0.29 -5.98 22.96
C ARG A 214 0.60 -6.79 21.72
N GLN A 215 1.12 -6.13 20.68
CA GLN A 215 1.49 -6.77 19.42
C GLN A 215 2.89 -6.33 18.97
N GLN A 216 3.70 -7.27 18.48
CA GLN A 216 4.90 -6.94 17.72
C GLN A 216 4.51 -6.35 16.36
N ARG A 217 4.96 -5.14 16.07
CA ARG A 217 4.74 -4.44 14.81
C ARG A 217 6.06 -4.13 14.13
N PHE A 218 6.05 -4.27 12.82
CA PHE A 218 7.19 -3.94 11.98
C PHE A 218 7.51 -2.44 12.06
N GLN A 219 8.80 -2.12 12.15
CA GLN A 219 9.35 -0.77 12.23
C GLN A 219 10.67 -0.67 11.45
N HIS A 220 11.11 0.57 11.21
CA HIS A 220 12.46 0.88 10.80
C HIS A 220 13.06 2.03 11.62
N LYS A 221 14.39 2.10 11.67
CA LYS A 221 15.10 3.24 12.27
C LYS A 221 15.00 4.43 11.31
N PRO A 222 15.00 5.68 11.80
CA PRO A 222 15.11 6.86 10.95
C PRO A 222 16.39 6.78 10.11
N PHE A 223 16.32 7.29 8.89
CA PHE A 223 17.46 7.37 8.00
C PHE A 223 17.44 8.70 7.24
N ASN A 224 18.61 9.12 6.77
CA ASN A 224 18.80 10.40 6.11
C ASN A 224 19.25 10.20 4.67
N TYR A 225 18.79 11.08 3.80
CA TYR A 225 19.27 11.21 2.43
C TYR A 225 20.15 12.45 2.34
N THR A 226 21.24 12.36 1.59
CA THR A 226 22.12 13.49 1.28
C THR A 226 22.30 13.55 -0.23
N LEU A 227 21.78 14.60 -0.86
CA LEU A 227 21.87 14.82 -2.31
C LEU A 227 22.70 16.06 -2.60
N HIS A 228 23.59 15.95 -3.58
CA HIS A 228 24.30 17.09 -4.15
C HIS A 228 23.65 17.43 -5.49
N ILE A 229 22.94 18.55 -5.55
CA ILE A 229 22.15 18.97 -6.71
C ILE A 229 22.76 20.25 -7.28
N GLN A 230 23.27 20.17 -8.51
CA GLN A 230 23.70 21.33 -9.28
C GLN A 230 22.51 21.91 -10.03
N ALA A 231 22.34 23.23 -9.95
CA ALA A 231 21.31 23.95 -10.70
C ALA A 231 21.87 25.16 -11.45
N ASP A 232 21.40 25.38 -12.68
CA ASP A 232 21.81 26.53 -13.51
C ASP A 232 21.22 27.85 -12.98
N GLY A 233 20.04 27.78 -12.35
CA GLY A 233 19.32 28.92 -11.80
C GLY A 233 18.53 28.57 -10.53
N PRO A 234 17.99 29.56 -9.82
CA PRO A 234 17.04 29.30 -8.74
C PRO A 234 15.81 28.57 -9.27
N ALA A 235 15.41 27.49 -8.60
CA ALA A 235 14.29 26.67 -9.04
C ALA A 235 13.50 26.13 -7.84
N LYS A 236 12.22 25.83 -8.07
CA LYS A 236 11.39 25.07 -7.14
C LYS A 236 11.32 23.64 -7.65
N ILE A 237 11.88 22.71 -6.90
CA ILE A 237 12.07 21.33 -7.33
C ILE A 237 11.23 20.36 -6.51
N ARG A 238 10.84 19.26 -7.14
CA ARG A 238 10.30 18.06 -6.49
C ARG A 238 11.36 16.97 -6.55
N ILE A 239 11.67 16.38 -5.39
CA ILE A 239 12.54 15.21 -5.25
C ILE A 239 11.65 14.03 -4.91
N GLN A 240 11.65 13.01 -5.76
CA GLN A 240 10.97 11.75 -5.53
C GLN A 240 12.02 10.66 -5.33
N THR A 241 11.83 9.81 -4.33
CA THR A 241 12.71 8.67 -4.05
C THR A 241 11.92 7.38 -4.17
N PHE A 242 12.38 6.52 -5.06
CA PHE A 242 11.80 5.19 -5.28
C PHE A 242 12.73 4.11 -4.78
N LEU A 243 12.15 2.99 -4.33
CA LEU A 243 12.85 1.82 -3.82
C LEU A 243 12.32 0.56 -4.53
N ALA A 244 13.23 -0.28 -5.03
CA ALA A 244 12.89 -1.58 -5.63
C ALA A 244 13.94 -2.65 -5.25
N PRO A 245 13.61 -3.95 -5.34
CA PRO A 245 14.60 -5.02 -5.24
C PRO A 245 15.66 -4.89 -6.36
N LYS A 246 16.91 -5.26 -6.07
CA LYS A 246 17.97 -5.26 -7.08
C LYS A 246 17.98 -6.54 -7.92
N TYR A 247 17.64 -7.67 -7.29
CA TYR A 247 17.71 -9.00 -7.88
C TYR A 247 16.35 -9.71 -7.77
N ASP A 248 16.08 -10.62 -8.68
CA ASP A 248 14.92 -11.50 -8.63
C ASP A 248 15.09 -12.64 -7.60
N GLU A 249 14.09 -13.52 -7.49
CA GLU A 249 14.12 -14.65 -6.55
C GLU A 249 15.20 -15.71 -6.86
N HIS A 250 15.78 -15.67 -8.06
CA HIS A 250 16.86 -16.54 -8.52
C HIS A 250 18.24 -15.87 -8.41
N GLY A 251 18.30 -14.61 -7.97
CA GLY A 251 19.53 -13.83 -7.84
C GLY A 251 20.00 -13.18 -9.14
N ALA A 252 19.18 -13.16 -10.20
CA ALA A 252 19.51 -12.46 -11.43
C ALA A 252 19.19 -10.96 -11.30
N LEU A 253 20.01 -10.12 -11.94
CA LEU A 253 19.83 -8.68 -11.94
C LEU A 253 18.52 -8.30 -12.65
N LEU A 254 17.69 -7.51 -11.98
CA LEU A 254 16.47 -6.97 -12.58
C LEU A 254 16.81 -5.76 -13.45
N SER A 255 16.39 -5.82 -14.72
CA SER A 255 16.46 -4.68 -15.63
C SER A 255 15.39 -3.65 -15.23
N LEU A 256 15.58 -2.37 -15.56
CA LEU A 256 14.63 -1.31 -15.21
C LEU A 256 13.22 -1.59 -15.75
N SER A 257 13.12 -2.10 -16.98
CA SER A 257 11.84 -2.46 -17.60
C SER A 257 11.11 -3.56 -16.82
N LYS A 258 11.82 -4.60 -16.38
CA LYS A 258 11.26 -5.69 -15.55
C LYS A 258 10.95 -5.26 -14.12
N ASN A 259 11.72 -4.31 -13.58
CA ASN A 259 11.63 -3.88 -12.19
C ASN A 259 10.65 -2.72 -11.96
N ARG A 260 10.21 -2.08 -13.04
CA ARG A 260 9.37 -0.87 -13.04
C ARG A 260 8.24 -0.92 -12.01
N GLU A 261 7.43 -1.98 -12.03
CA GLU A 261 6.26 -2.12 -11.16
C GLU A 261 6.60 -2.42 -9.70
N ASN A 262 7.86 -2.75 -9.40
CA ASN A 262 8.33 -2.96 -8.03
C ASN A 262 8.87 -1.67 -7.38
N PHE A 263 8.99 -0.56 -8.12
CA PHE A 263 9.44 0.72 -7.56
C PHE A 263 8.33 1.37 -6.73
N LEU A 264 8.52 1.36 -5.42
CA LEU A 264 7.65 2.05 -4.47
C LEU A 264 8.20 3.45 -4.19
N GLU A 265 7.35 4.47 -4.27
CA GLU A 265 7.71 5.83 -3.85
C GLU A 265 7.73 5.90 -2.32
N ILE A 266 8.93 6.05 -1.75
CA ILE A 266 9.15 6.06 -0.29
C ILE A 266 9.33 7.47 0.28
N ASN A 267 9.53 8.47 -0.59
CA ASN A 267 9.67 9.85 -0.21
C ASN A 267 9.32 10.80 -1.37
N ARG A 268 8.64 11.90 -1.04
CA ARG A 268 8.32 13.00 -1.95
C ARG A 268 8.45 14.32 -1.21
N VAL A 269 9.35 15.19 -1.65
CA VAL A 269 9.54 16.52 -1.05
C VAL A 269 9.60 17.60 -2.12
N VAL A 270 9.04 18.77 -1.80
CA VAL A 270 9.11 19.97 -2.64
C VAL A 270 9.91 21.03 -1.89
N MET A 271 10.89 21.62 -2.54
CA MET A 271 11.73 22.66 -1.94
C MET A 271 12.24 23.66 -2.98
N LYS A 272 12.74 24.80 -2.50
CA LYS A 272 13.43 25.79 -3.32
C LYS A 272 14.94 25.58 -3.23
N ILE A 273 15.61 25.60 -4.37
CA ILE A 273 17.07 25.54 -4.49
C ILE A 273 17.62 26.80 -5.15
N LYS A 274 18.91 27.08 -4.94
CA LYS A 274 19.61 28.23 -5.50
C LYS A 274 20.39 27.82 -6.75
N ALA A 275 20.80 28.80 -7.56
CA ALA A 275 21.79 28.55 -8.60
C ALA A 275 23.11 28.04 -7.98
N GLY A 276 23.80 27.14 -8.67
CA GLY A 276 25.01 26.49 -8.19
C GLY A 276 24.76 25.14 -7.50
N LEU A 277 25.72 24.72 -6.68
CA LEU A 277 25.65 23.47 -5.94
C LEU A 277 24.81 23.63 -4.66
N ASN A 278 23.82 22.75 -4.50
CA ASN A 278 22.97 22.65 -3.34
C ASN A 278 23.23 21.31 -2.64
N ILE A 279 23.49 21.35 -1.33
CA ILE A 279 23.57 20.15 -0.48
C ILE A 279 22.22 20.03 0.22
N VAL A 280 21.48 18.97 -0.12
CA VAL A 280 20.13 18.71 0.37
C VAL A 280 20.17 17.53 1.34
N GLU A 281 19.82 17.79 2.58
CA GLU A 281 19.67 16.77 3.63
C GLU A 281 18.19 16.57 3.94
N LEU A 282 17.71 15.34 3.80
CA LEU A 282 16.31 14.97 4.05
C LEU A 282 16.23 13.88 5.10
N LEU A 283 15.28 14.01 6.01
CA LEU A 283 14.95 12.98 7.00
C LEU A 283 13.85 12.07 6.44
N SER A 284 14.00 10.75 6.60
CA SER A 284 12.99 9.77 6.19
C SER A 284 11.73 9.80 7.07
N HIS A 285 11.80 10.44 8.23
CA HIS A 285 10.75 10.45 9.24
C HIS A 285 10.57 11.85 9.81
N ASN A 286 9.35 12.39 9.68
CA ASN A 286 9.02 13.67 10.30
C ASN A 286 8.39 13.44 11.68
N TYR A 287 9.22 13.46 12.73
CA TYR A 287 8.78 13.33 14.12
C TYR A 287 7.75 14.39 14.56
N LEU A 288 7.64 15.52 13.83
CA LEU A 288 6.70 16.59 14.16
C LEU A 288 5.25 16.25 13.82
N VAL A 289 5.01 15.29 12.92
CA VAL A 289 3.68 14.74 12.66
C VAL A 289 3.58 13.45 13.46
N SER A 290 2.99 13.51 14.65
CA SER A 290 2.75 12.31 15.46
C SER A 290 2.04 11.25 14.62
N THR A 291 2.77 10.22 14.20
CA THR A 291 2.27 9.05 13.45
C THR A 291 1.62 8.02 14.36
N LYS A 292 1.54 8.30 15.67
CA LYS A 292 0.87 7.45 16.65
C LYS A 292 -0.62 7.72 16.61
N ARG A 293 -1.37 6.76 16.05
CA ARG A 293 -2.84 6.78 16.08
C ARG A 293 -3.27 6.86 17.53
N MET A 294 -3.99 7.93 17.87
CA MET A 294 -4.51 8.12 19.22
C MET A 294 -5.46 6.98 19.55
N THR A 295 -5.37 6.45 20.77
CA THR A 295 -6.30 5.45 21.26
C THR A 295 -7.65 6.07 21.62
N TYR A 296 -8.67 5.24 21.84
CA TYR A 296 -9.98 5.74 22.26
C TYR A 296 -9.88 6.46 23.61
N SER A 297 -9.19 5.86 24.59
CA SER A 297 -8.95 6.51 25.88
C SER A 297 -8.20 7.83 25.76
N GLU A 298 -7.15 7.90 24.93
CA GLU A 298 -6.42 9.16 24.68
C GLU A 298 -7.32 10.24 24.07
N MET A 299 -8.25 9.85 23.18
CA MET A 299 -9.23 10.78 22.62
C MET A 299 -10.21 11.28 23.68
N CYS A 300 -10.70 10.41 24.56
CA CYS A 300 -11.55 10.81 25.69
C CYS A 300 -10.85 11.81 26.61
N ASP A 301 -9.59 11.53 27.00
CA ASP A 301 -8.81 12.42 27.86
C ASP A 301 -8.62 13.82 27.25
N ILE A 302 -8.39 13.89 25.93
CA ILE A 302 -8.27 15.17 25.20
C ILE A 302 -9.59 15.93 25.22
N VAL A 303 -10.72 15.23 24.98
CA VAL A 303 -12.04 15.85 25.00
C VAL A 303 -12.38 16.38 26.40
N ASP A 304 -12.14 15.59 27.45
CA ASP A 304 -12.38 16.01 28.84
C ASP A 304 -11.52 17.21 29.22
N ALA A 305 -10.25 17.24 28.79
CA ALA A 305 -9.37 18.37 29.00
C ALA A 305 -9.82 19.63 28.24
N ALA A 306 -10.26 19.48 26.98
CA ALA A 306 -10.76 20.58 26.17
C ALA A 306 -12.07 21.17 26.73
N MET A 307 -12.99 20.30 27.17
CA MET A 307 -14.24 20.70 27.82
C MET A 307 -14.01 21.39 29.17
N SER A 308 -12.88 21.12 29.82
CA SER A 308 -12.44 21.78 31.06
C SER A 308 -11.63 23.07 30.83
N GLU A 309 -11.65 23.64 29.62
CA GLU A 309 -10.88 24.82 29.18
C GLU A 309 -9.34 24.66 29.23
N ARG A 310 -8.81 23.43 29.26
CA ARG A 310 -7.36 23.20 29.48
C ARG A 310 -6.55 22.99 28.19
N LEU A 311 -7.15 22.66 27.05
CA LEU A 311 -6.42 22.35 25.80
C LEU A 311 -7.22 22.68 24.53
N GLU A 312 -6.53 23.17 23.50
CA GLU A 312 -7.07 23.21 22.12
C GLU A 312 -7.07 21.81 21.50
N ILE A 313 -8.19 21.43 20.86
CA ILE A 313 -8.31 20.15 20.15
C ILE A 313 -7.41 20.18 18.90
N PRO A 314 -6.59 19.13 18.64
CA PRO A 314 -5.76 19.06 17.44
C PRO A 314 -6.58 19.21 16.15
N LYS A 315 -6.17 20.14 15.26
CA LYS A 315 -6.86 20.44 13.99
C LYS A 315 -6.88 19.29 12.97
N SER A 316 -6.04 18.27 13.15
CA SER A 316 -6.05 17.07 12.31
C SER A 316 -5.75 15.83 13.14
N MET A 317 -6.62 14.83 13.02
CA MET A 317 -6.41 13.47 13.54
C MET A 317 -6.00 12.49 12.44
N ARG A 318 -5.87 12.95 11.19
CA ARG A 318 -5.42 12.10 10.07
C ARG A 318 -3.93 11.86 10.22
N GLN A 319 -3.56 10.59 10.28
CA GLN A 319 -2.18 10.17 10.42
C GLN A 319 -1.90 9.02 9.45
N THR A 320 -0.75 9.11 8.78
CA THR A 320 -0.22 8.06 7.92
C THR A 320 0.84 7.30 8.68
N SER A 321 0.84 5.97 8.56
CA SER A 321 1.89 5.14 9.14
C SER A 321 3.06 5.06 8.17
N GLU A 322 4.16 5.72 8.48
CA GLU A 322 5.42 5.64 7.69
C GLU A 322 6.19 4.33 7.89
N ARG A 323 5.67 3.44 8.75
CA ARG A 323 6.34 2.20 9.18
C ARG A 323 6.59 1.20 8.05
N PHE A 324 5.80 1.29 6.98
CA PHE A 324 5.85 0.38 5.83
C PHE A 324 6.63 0.96 4.63
N ASN A 325 7.39 2.04 4.83
CA ASN A 325 8.22 2.64 3.79
C ASN A 325 9.39 1.75 3.37
N LEU A 326 9.82 0.80 4.23
CA LEU A 326 10.86 -0.16 3.91
C LEU A 326 10.32 -1.60 4.00
N PRO A 327 10.67 -2.49 3.07
CA PRO A 327 10.45 -3.93 3.26
C PRO A 327 11.37 -4.47 4.36
N ARG A 328 11.01 -5.62 4.94
CA ARG A 328 11.86 -6.30 5.92
C ARG A 328 13.20 -6.69 5.30
N GLY A 329 14.29 -6.26 5.94
CA GLY A 329 15.65 -6.66 5.57
C GLY A 329 16.00 -8.09 6.00
N ASN A 330 17.29 -8.43 5.95
CA ASN A 330 17.83 -9.64 6.58
C ASN A 330 19.16 -9.33 7.27
N LYS A 331 19.77 -10.29 7.98
CA LYS A 331 21.03 -10.08 8.71
C LYS A 331 22.20 -9.75 7.78
N GLN A 332 22.21 -10.34 6.59
CA GLN A 332 23.24 -10.16 5.57
C GLN A 332 23.07 -8.87 4.77
N GLY A 333 21.90 -8.22 4.86
CA GLY A 333 21.47 -7.14 3.97
C GLY A 333 20.59 -7.67 2.84
N PHE A 334 19.41 -7.07 2.68
CA PHE A 334 18.55 -7.28 1.53
C PHE A 334 18.90 -6.24 0.44
N PRO A 335 19.41 -6.68 -0.73
CA PRO A 335 19.89 -5.78 -1.77
C PRO A 335 18.73 -5.09 -2.48
N VAL A 336 18.80 -3.76 -2.51
CA VAL A 336 17.80 -2.88 -3.12
C VAL A 336 18.48 -1.81 -3.95
N GLN A 337 17.71 -1.22 -4.85
CA GLN A 337 18.10 -0.05 -5.62
C GLN A 337 17.17 1.11 -5.30
N LEU A 338 17.77 2.27 -5.04
CA LEU A 338 17.11 3.55 -4.89
C LEU A 338 17.23 4.35 -6.17
N VAL A 339 16.20 5.11 -6.49
CA VAL A 339 16.21 6.08 -7.59
C VAL A 339 15.75 7.42 -7.08
N PHE A 340 16.58 8.44 -7.27
CA PHE A 340 16.25 9.83 -6.99
C PHE A 340 15.89 10.51 -8.30
N VAL A 341 14.66 11.01 -8.40
CA VAL A 341 14.16 11.76 -9.55
C VAL A 341 13.93 13.19 -9.10
N VAL A 342 14.70 14.12 -9.68
CA VAL A 342 14.57 15.55 -9.41
C VAL A 342 13.97 16.23 -10.63
N GLY A 343 12.91 17.01 -10.43
CA GLY A 343 12.25 17.73 -11.50
C GLY A 343 11.63 19.04 -11.01
N SER A 344 11.02 19.79 -11.93
CA SER A 344 10.26 20.99 -11.56
C SER A 344 9.08 20.62 -10.67
N ALA A 345 8.87 21.37 -9.59
CA ALA A 345 7.70 21.21 -8.73
C ALA A 345 6.44 21.88 -9.31
N ASP A 346 6.59 22.74 -10.31
CA ASP A 346 5.48 23.46 -10.93
C ASP A 346 4.87 22.65 -12.09
N GLU A 347 5.50 21.54 -12.47
CA GLU A 347 4.96 20.56 -13.41
C GLU A 347 4.13 19.50 -12.67
N GLU A 348 2.86 19.40 -13.06
CA GLU A 348 2.03 18.26 -12.71
C GLU A 348 2.54 17.01 -13.45
N ARG A 349 2.74 15.93 -12.70
CA ARG A 349 3.18 14.63 -13.23
C ARG A 349 2.24 13.56 -12.70
N ALA A 350 2.07 12.49 -13.49
CA ALA A 350 1.27 11.35 -13.11
C ALA A 350 1.75 10.72 -11.80
N TYR A 351 0.83 10.10 -11.06
CA TYR A 351 1.19 9.32 -9.89
C TYR A 351 2.08 8.14 -10.31
N GLY A 352 3.20 7.94 -9.61
CA GLY A 352 4.19 6.91 -9.96
C GLY A 352 5.19 7.34 -11.04
N PHE A 353 5.11 8.57 -11.58
CA PHE A 353 6.13 9.09 -12.50
C PHE A 353 7.54 8.97 -11.90
N PRO A 354 8.55 8.46 -12.65
CA PRO A 354 8.53 8.06 -14.07
C PRO A 354 8.28 6.56 -14.34
N PHE A 355 7.87 5.79 -13.34
CA PHE A 355 7.66 4.34 -13.42
C PHE A 355 6.20 3.94 -13.70
N ASP A 356 5.31 4.89 -13.93
CA ASP A 356 3.89 4.65 -14.23
C ASP A 356 3.68 4.05 -15.64
N ARG A 357 4.58 4.30 -16.59
CA ARG A 357 4.49 3.84 -18.00
C ARG A 357 5.56 2.83 -18.37
N GLN A 358 5.30 2.07 -19.44
CA GLN A 358 6.27 1.13 -19.97
C GLN A 358 7.62 1.78 -20.28
N ILE A 359 8.69 1.01 -20.07
CA ILE A 359 10.05 1.41 -20.36
C ILE A 359 10.53 0.56 -21.52
N GLU A 360 10.50 1.13 -22.72
CA GLU A 360 11.01 0.50 -23.94
C GLU A 360 12.54 0.46 -23.96
N HIS A 361 13.15 1.54 -23.47
CA HIS A 361 14.59 1.75 -23.56
C HIS A 361 15.15 2.32 -22.27
N GLU A 362 15.96 1.54 -21.54
CA GLU A 362 16.47 1.97 -20.22
C GLU A 362 17.42 3.19 -20.29
N TYR A 363 18.04 3.44 -21.44
CA TYR A 363 18.92 4.59 -21.62
C TYR A 363 18.17 5.94 -21.52
N VAL A 364 16.84 5.98 -21.68
CA VAL A 364 16.09 7.24 -21.54
C VAL A 364 16.16 7.80 -20.12
N PHE A 365 16.42 6.95 -19.13
CA PHE A 365 16.64 7.33 -17.73
C PHE A 365 18.05 7.88 -17.46
N GLN A 366 18.95 7.85 -18.45
CA GLN A 366 20.28 8.48 -18.37
C GLN A 366 20.17 9.99 -18.63
N VAL A 367 19.44 10.65 -17.74
CA VAL A 367 19.30 12.11 -17.67
C VAL A 367 19.98 12.63 -16.40
N PRO A 368 20.56 13.84 -16.42
CA PRO A 368 21.36 14.35 -15.29
C PRO A 368 20.57 14.47 -13.97
N ASN A 369 19.25 14.61 -14.06
CA ASN A 369 18.35 14.80 -12.93
C ASN A 369 17.78 13.49 -12.34
N VAL A 370 18.24 12.33 -12.82
CA VAL A 370 17.90 11.00 -12.28
C VAL A 370 19.17 10.31 -11.79
N PHE A 371 19.15 9.80 -10.55
CA PHE A 371 20.30 9.14 -9.95
C PHE A 371 19.92 7.78 -9.34
N PHE A 372 20.62 6.73 -9.76
CA PHE A 372 20.46 5.37 -9.25
C PHE A 372 21.51 5.07 -8.18
N MET A 373 21.11 4.47 -7.07
CA MET A 373 21.99 4.11 -5.96
C MET A 373 21.64 2.72 -5.43
N ASP A 374 22.61 1.82 -5.38
CA ASP A 374 22.43 0.51 -4.77
C ASP A 374 22.69 0.59 -3.26
N THR A 375 21.89 -0.12 -2.45
CA THR A 375 22.05 -0.18 -1.00
C THR A 375 21.49 -1.49 -0.42
N MET A 376 21.60 -1.65 0.90
CA MET A 376 21.19 -2.85 1.63
C MET A 376 20.25 -2.48 2.78
N ILE A 377 19.18 -3.26 2.94
CA ILE A 377 18.28 -3.17 4.10
C ILE A 377 18.60 -4.29 5.08
N TYR A 378 19.00 -3.91 6.29
CA TYR A 378 19.30 -4.86 7.36
C TYR A 378 18.09 -5.08 8.24
N HIS A 379 17.98 -6.27 8.82
CA HIS A 379 17.01 -6.55 9.87
C HIS A 379 17.73 -6.87 11.18
N VAL A 380 17.38 -6.12 12.22
CA VAL A 380 17.89 -6.33 13.56
C VAL A 380 16.91 -7.24 14.28
N ASP A 381 17.31 -8.49 14.48
CA ASP A 381 16.57 -9.40 15.35
C ASP A 381 16.71 -8.89 16.78
N HIS A 382 15.60 -8.45 17.38
CA HIS A 382 15.51 -8.44 18.82
C HIS A 382 15.48 -9.91 19.27
N LYS A 383 16.36 -10.28 20.21
CA LYS A 383 16.52 -11.65 20.74
C LYS A 383 15.30 -12.17 21.53
N GLU A 384 14.15 -11.55 21.37
CA GLU A 384 12.92 -11.90 22.06
C GLU A 384 11.92 -12.26 20.97
N ASN A 385 11.80 -13.56 20.69
CA ASN A 385 10.59 -13.99 20.00
C ASN A 385 9.38 -13.67 20.91
N ASN A 386 8.17 -13.53 20.37
CA ASN A 386 6.99 -13.27 21.20
C ASN A 386 6.84 -14.29 22.33
N GLU A 387 7.20 -15.56 22.10
CA GLU A 387 7.14 -16.59 23.12
C GLU A 387 8.14 -16.39 24.26
N GLU A 388 9.32 -15.81 24.03
CA GLU A 388 10.37 -15.54 25.03
C GLU A 388 10.02 -14.31 25.86
N TYR A 389 9.53 -13.25 25.21
CA TYR A 389 8.92 -12.11 25.90
C TYR A 389 7.74 -12.57 26.77
N VAL A 390 6.88 -13.43 26.22
CA VAL A 390 5.75 -14.03 26.92
C VAL A 390 6.19 -14.95 28.06
N LYS A 391 7.19 -15.81 27.85
CA LYS A 391 7.74 -16.72 28.89
C LYS A 391 8.40 -15.96 30.04
N GLY A 392 8.99 -14.80 29.75
CA GLY A 392 9.53 -13.88 30.76
C GLY A 392 8.44 -13.14 31.54
N TYR A 393 7.18 -13.16 31.06
CA TYR A 393 6.07 -12.50 31.71
C TYR A 393 5.42 -13.43 32.74
N ALA A 394 5.65 -13.13 34.02
CA ALA A 394 5.19 -13.97 35.15
C ALA A 394 3.67 -14.24 35.16
N ASN A 395 2.87 -13.37 34.53
CA ASN A 395 1.41 -13.44 34.52
C ASN A 395 0.83 -13.92 33.17
N PHE A 396 1.60 -14.61 32.34
CA PHE A 396 1.09 -15.10 31.05
C PHE A 396 -0.18 -15.96 31.21
N GLY A 397 -1.20 -15.69 30.39
CA GLY A 397 -2.51 -16.36 30.44
C GLY A 397 -3.47 -15.78 31.48
N GLN A 398 -3.06 -14.79 32.27
CA GLN A 398 -3.92 -14.05 33.20
C GLN A 398 -4.04 -12.58 32.77
N PHE A 399 -5.17 -11.96 33.11
CA PHE A 399 -5.33 -10.53 32.89
C PHE A 399 -4.48 -9.75 33.90
N ASP A 400 -3.54 -8.93 33.43
CA ASP A 400 -2.68 -8.13 34.31
C ASP A 400 -3.32 -6.79 34.66
N GLU A 401 -4.00 -6.76 35.80
CA GLU A 401 -4.67 -5.55 36.31
C GLU A 401 -3.69 -4.45 36.81
N ASN A 402 -2.39 -4.74 36.94
CA ASN A 402 -1.38 -3.82 37.48
C ASN A 402 -0.41 -3.30 36.41
N TYR A 403 -0.56 -3.69 35.15
CA TYR A 403 0.33 -3.32 34.04
C TYR A 403 0.59 -1.80 33.93
N TRP A 404 -0.41 -0.96 34.22
CA TRP A 404 -0.31 0.51 34.20
C TRP A 404 0.54 1.10 35.34
N LYS A 405 0.83 0.35 36.41
CA LYS A 405 1.65 0.81 37.54
C LYS A 405 3.15 0.70 37.28
N ILE A 406 3.56 0.07 36.17
CA ILE A 406 4.97 -0.23 35.84
C ILE A 406 5.60 0.88 34.96
N LYS A 407 4.88 1.95 34.63
CA LYS A 407 5.42 3.09 33.88
C LYS A 407 6.25 4.04 34.74
#